data_AF-A0A3P8J6C8-F1
#
_entry.id   AF-A0A3P8J6C8-F1
#
_cell.length_a   1.000
_cell.length_b   1.000
_cell.length_c   1.000
_cell.angle_alpha   90.00
_cell.angle_beta   90.00
_cell.angle_gamma   90.00
#
_symmetry.space_group_name_H-M   'P 1'
#
loop_
_entity.id
_entity.type
_entity.pdbx_description
1 polymer ?
#
loop_
_entity_poly.entity_id
_entity_poly.type
_entity_poly.pdbx_seq_one_letter_code
_entity_poly.pdbx_strand_id
1 'polypeptide(L)'
;MPESPRYLVGAGKTEEAEHIIADLFRTNRVVPLRGTLVSSTVPIRDRGSIKGMFGKTYLVTTLMLPIVWFSAAFVYYGVVLLSAEIFRFKHSCFGKPILTPDYHGNLSHFNVPPLLETSSQIDNFCCKELSDDDYVAMLVSSIGEFVSIPLMIFMVDLAGRKITLATWNGLIAVLFMLLYLCMPKSALTALLFVLRALSAGLFSCAYVYTTEVSFYT
;
A
#
# COMPACT_ATOMS: atom_id res chain seq x y z
N MET A 1 -1.97 26.69 11.56
CA MET A 1 -2.37 25.63 12.52
C MET A 1 -1.57 25.85 13.79
N PRO A 2 -2.18 25.86 14.98
CA PRO A 2 -1.46 25.94 16.25
C PRO A 2 -0.57 24.69 16.44
N GLU A 3 0.54 24.83 17.16
CA GLU A 3 1.36 23.68 17.54
C GLU A 3 0.59 22.73 18.48
N SER A 4 0.94 21.44 18.47
CA SER A 4 0.24 20.48 19.33
C SER A 4 0.47 20.81 20.81
N PRO A 5 -0.58 20.85 21.66
CA PRO A 5 -0.43 21.13 23.09
C PRO A 5 0.56 20.18 23.79
N ARG A 6 0.66 18.94 23.28
CA ARG A 6 1.60 17.94 23.81
C ARG A 6 3.06 18.29 23.56
N TYR A 7 3.38 18.84 22.39
CA TYR A 7 4.73 19.33 22.10
C TYR A 7 5.11 20.47 23.05
N LEU A 8 4.20 21.42 23.26
CA LEU A 8 4.43 22.58 24.12
C LEU A 8 4.65 22.19 25.59
N VAL A 9 3.85 21.26 26.11
CA VAL A 9 4.06 20.67 27.44
C VAL A 9 5.43 19.97 27.52
N GLY A 10 5.79 19.18 26.50
CA GLY A 10 7.09 18.51 26.44
C GLY A 10 8.29 19.45 26.25
N ALA A 11 8.08 20.66 25.72
CA ALA A 11 9.06 21.72 25.56
C ALA A 11 9.17 22.63 26.81
N GLY A 12 8.40 22.34 27.87
CA GLY A 12 8.35 23.16 29.09
C GLY A 12 7.55 24.45 28.95
N LYS A 13 6.87 24.66 27.81
CA LYS A 13 6.00 25.81 27.54
C LYS A 13 4.56 25.51 27.94
N THR A 14 4.34 25.25 29.23
CA THR A 14 3.03 24.82 29.75
C THR A 14 1.95 25.90 29.65
N GLU A 15 2.28 27.18 29.83
CA GLU A 15 1.32 28.29 29.67
C GLU A 15 0.79 28.40 28.24
N GLU A 16 1.67 28.24 27.24
CA GLU A 16 1.29 28.29 25.82
C GLU A 16 0.38 27.11 25.45
N ALA A 17 0.63 25.94 26.04
CA ALA A 17 -0.23 24.76 25.90
C ALA A 17 -1.61 24.96 26.55
N GLU A 18 -1.67 25.55 27.74
CA GLU A 18 -2.90 25.89 28.45
C GLU A 18 -3.77 26.84 27.63
N HIS A 19 -3.17 27.88 27.04
CA HIS A 19 -3.88 28.81 26.18
C HIS A 19 -4.54 28.12 24.97
N ILE A 20 -3.79 27.26 24.27
CA ILE A 20 -4.31 26.52 23.10
C ILE A 20 -5.43 25.56 23.52
N ILE A 21 -5.31 24.89 24.66
CA ILE A 21 -6.33 23.97 25.16
C ILE A 21 -7.60 24.75 25.55
N ALA A 22 -7.47 25.90 26.21
CA ALA A 22 -8.60 26.76 26.55
C ALA A 22 -9.35 27.26 25.31
N ASP A 23 -8.61 27.63 24.26
CA ASP A 23 -9.18 28.05 22.99
C ASP A 23 -9.89 26.89 22.26
N LEU A 24 -9.34 25.67 22.37
CA LEU A 24 -9.95 24.43 21.87
C LEU A 24 -11.29 24.12 22.58
N PHE A 25 -11.36 24.31 23.90
CA PHE A 25 -12.60 24.14 24.68
C PHE A 25 -13.66 25.17 24.29
N ARG A 26 -13.27 26.44 24.12
CA ARG A 26 -14.16 27.50 23.63
C ARG A 26 -14.71 27.18 22.25
N THR A 27 -13.85 26.77 21.33
CA THR A 27 -14.22 26.47 19.94
C THR A 27 -15.15 25.26 19.85
N ASN A 28 -14.89 24.20 20.62
CA ASN A 28 -15.72 23.01 20.64
C ASN A 28 -16.96 23.12 21.55
N ARG A 29 -17.14 24.24 22.26
CA ARG A 29 -18.22 24.46 23.24
C ARG A 29 -18.29 23.37 24.31
N VAL A 30 -17.15 22.82 24.69
CA VAL A 30 -17.03 21.78 25.72
C VAL A 30 -16.57 22.42 27.03
N VAL A 31 -17.10 21.94 28.16
CA VAL A 31 -16.73 22.41 29.49
C VAL A 31 -15.25 22.11 29.73
N PRO A 32 -14.43 23.10 30.16
CA PRO A 32 -13.02 22.86 30.43
C PRO A 32 -12.82 21.83 31.54
N LEU A 33 -11.87 20.92 31.33
CA LEU A 33 -11.44 19.95 32.33
C LEU A 33 -10.94 20.68 33.58
N ARG A 34 -11.35 20.23 34.77
CA ARG A 34 -10.84 20.76 36.05
C ARG A 34 -9.51 20.11 36.39
N GLY A 35 -8.45 20.90 36.45
CA GLY A 35 -7.11 20.48 36.87
C GLY A 35 -6.01 21.40 36.33
N THR A 36 -4.80 21.26 36.87
CA THR A 36 -3.60 21.91 36.32
C THR A 36 -3.00 21.01 35.25
N LEU A 37 -2.47 21.57 34.16
CA LEU A 37 -1.76 20.79 33.15
C LEU A 37 -0.44 20.27 33.72
N VAL A 38 -0.50 19.08 34.29
CA VAL A 38 0.68 18.37 34.77
C VAL A 38 1.21 17.57 33.59
N SER A 39 2.46 17.83 33.19
CA SER A 39 3.17 16.89 32.33
C SER A 39 3.15 15.54 33.06
N SER A 40 2.70 14.47 32.41
CA SER A 40 3.07 13.13 32.87
C SER A 40 4.57 13.17 33.10
N THR A 41 5.01 12.85 34.31
CA THR A 41 6.41 12.80 34.70
C THR A 41 7.06 11.64 33.97
N VAL A 42 7.14 11.74 32.64
CA VAL A 42 8.17 11.05 31.89
C VAL A 42 9.41 11.84 32.28
N PRO A 43 10.34 11.26 33.05
CA PRO A 43 11.57 11.95 33.38
C PRO A 43 12.15 12.48 32.08
N ILE A 44 12.73 13.69 32.12
CA ILE A 44 13.52 14.25 31.04
C ILE A 44 14.70 13.27 30.83
N ARG A 45 14.44 12.16 30.15
CA ARG A 45 15.45 11.24 29.67
C ARG A 45 16.09 12.00 28.53
N ASP A 46 17.37 12.26 28.68
CA ASP A 46 18.23 12.92 27.70
C ASP A 46 17.67 12.81 26.29
N ARG A 47 17.16 13.94 25.77
CA ARG A 47 16.75 14.06 24.38
C ARG A 47 17.98 13.75 23.53
N GLY A 48 18.07 12.53 23.02
CA GLY A 48 19.10 12.15 22.05
C GLY A 48 20.15 11.14 22.52
N SER A 49 19.74 10.05 23.18
CA SER A 49 20.59 8.86 23.22
C SER A 49 20.08 7.80 22.24
N ILE A 50 20.71 7.73 21.06
CA ILE A 50 20.56 6.61 20.10
C ILE A 50 20.79 5.25 20.77
N LYS A 51 21.60 5.19 21.84
CA LYS A 51 21.82 3.97 22.63
C LYS A 51 20.60 3.60 23.49
N GLY A 52 19.75 4.56 23.86
CA GLY A 52 18.51 4.33 24.62
C GLY A 52 17.40 3.67 23.78
N MET A 53 17.39 3.92 22.46
CA MET A 53 16.40 3.34 21.52
C MET A 53 16.57 1.82 21.33
N PHE A 54 17.77 1.29 21.57
CA PHE A 54 18.08 -0.14 21.55
C PHE A 54 17.92 -0.81 22.93
N GLY A 55 17.34 -0.14 23.91
CA GLY A 55 16.95 -0.77 25.17
C GLY A 55 15.86 -1.83 24.96
N LYS A 56 15.85 -2.90 25.77
CA LYS A 56 14.89 -4.01 25.69
C LYS A 56 13.40 -3.59 25.62
N THR A 57 13.05 -2.42 26.16
CA THR A 57 11.69 -1.87 26.16
C THR A 57 11.25 -1.32 24.81
N TYR A 58 12.16 -0.77 23.98
CA TYR A 58 11.83 -0.10 22.72
C TYR A 58 12.36 -0.82 21.47
N LEU A 59 13.26 -1.79 21.65
CA LEU A 59 13.94 -2.50 20.57
C LEU A 59 12.96 -3.20 19.61
N VAL A 60 11.89 -3.80 20.12
CA VAL A 60 10.87 -4.45 19.28
C VAL A 60 10.20 -3.43 18.36
N THR A 61 9.82 -2.27 18.88
CA THR A 61 9.19 -1.20 18.10
C THR A 61 10.16 -0.59 17.10
N THR A 62 11.41 -0.34 17.51
CA THR A 62 12.48 0.19 16.66
C THR A 62 12.83 -0.75 15.51
N LEU A 63 12.79 -2.07 15.70
CA LEU A 63 13.03 -3.06 14.64
C LEU A 63 11.80 -3.35 13.78
N MET A 64 10.58 -3.26 14.33
CA MET A 64 9.35 -3.49 13.56
C MET A 64 9.14 -2.40 12.50
N LEU A 65 9.44 -1.14 12.83
CA LEU A 65 9.22 -0.01 11.93
C LEU A 65 9.94 -0.14 10.56
N PRO A 66 11.26 -0.41 10.50
CA PRO A 66 11.94 -0.59 9.21
C PRO A 66 11.46 -1.82 8.44
N ILE A 67 11.06 -2.90 9.13
CA ILE A 67 10.49 -4.08 8.47
C ILE A 67 9.16 -3.74 7.78
N VAL A 68 8.28 -3.01 8.48
CA VAL A 68 6.98 -2.58 7.93
C VAL A 68 7.17 -1.62 6.76
N TRP A 69 8.12 -0.69 6.87
CA TRP A 69 8.44 0.23 5.79
C TRP A 69 9.04 -0.47 4.57
N PHE A 70 9.96 -1.40 4.80
CA PHE A 70 10.57 -2.18 3.74
C PHE A 70 9.51 -3.03 3.01
N SER A 71 8.63 -3.72 3.75
CA SER A 71 7.58 -4.53 3.13
C SER A 71 6.58 -3.68 2.34
N ALA A 72 6.15 -2.55 2.91
CA ALA A 72 5.23 -1.63 2.23
C ALA A 72 5.85 -1.05 0.95
N ALA A 73 7.11 -0.60 1.00
CA ALA A 73 7.82 -0.08 -0.17
C ALA A 73 8.04 -1.18 -1.22
N PHE A 74 8.51 -2.36 -0.81
CA PHE A 74 8.75 -3.49 -1.71
C PHE A 74 7.48 -3.88 -2.46
N VAL A 75 6.36 -4.03 -1.75
CA VAL A 75 5.07 -4.36 -2.36
C VAL A 75 4.58 -3.23 -3.27
N TYR A 76 4.59 -1.99 -2.81
CA TYR A 76 4.05 -0.87 -3.58
C TYR A 76 4.79 -0.69 -4.91
N TYR A 77 6.12 -0.53 -4.86
CA TYR A 77 6.92 -0.37 -6.07
C TYR A 77 6.98 -1.66 -6.89
N GLY A 78 6.96 -2.83 -6.23
CA GLY A 78 6.90 -4.13 -6.90
C GLY A 78 5.66 -4.27 -7.77
N VAL A 79 4.47 -3.91 -7.27
CA VAL A 79 3.24 -3.93 -8.06
C VAL A 79 3.30 -2.91 -9.20
N VAL A 80 3.83 -1.71 -8.95
CA VAL A 80 3.94 -0.68 -10.01
C VAL A 80 4.79 -1.17 -11.17
N LEU A 81 5.98 -1.69 -10.89
CA LEU A 81 6.88 -2.21 -11.91
C LEU A 81 6.32 -3.45 -12.58
N LEU A 82 5.77 -4.39 -11.80
CA LEU A 82 5.18 -5.61 -12.34
C LEU A 82 4.00 -5.29 -13.27
N SER A 83 3.18 -4.30 -12.94
CA SER A 83 2.04 -3.91 -13.79
C SER A 83 2.47 -3.41 -15.17
N ALA A 84 3.64 -2.76 -15.29
CA ALA A 84 4.16 -2.32 -16.58
C ALA A 84 4.68 -3.50 -17.43
N GLU A 85 5.29 -4.50 -16.79
CA GLU A 85 5.86 -5.66 -17.49
C GLU A 85 4.83 -6.75 -17.81
N ILE A 86 3.84 -6.95 -16.93
CA ILE A 86 2.91 -8.09 -17.04
C ILE A 86 2.03 -7.99 -18.28
N PHE A 87 1.62 -6.78 -18.69
CA PHE A 87 0.87 -6.58 -19.93
C PHE A 87 1.71 -6.87 -21.18
N ARG A 88 3.03 -6.68 -21.12
CA ARG A 88 3.95 -6.98 -22.22
C ARG A 88 4.13 -8.49 -22.41
N PHE A 89 4.37 -9.23 -21.32
CA PHE A 89 4.69 -10.67 -21.39
C PHE A 89 3.47 -11.60 -21.43
N LYS A 90 2.34 -11.24 -20.80
CA LYS A 90 1.15 -12.10 -20.77
C LYS A 90 0.25 -11.99 -21.99
N HIS A 91 0.68 -11.30 -23.06
CA HIS A 91 -0.10 -11.23 -24.29
C HIS A 91 -0.46 -12.62 -24.87
N SER A 92 0.40 -13.61 -24.65
CA SER A 92 0.16 -15.01 -25.00
C SER A 92 -0.86 -15.73 -24.11
N CYS A 93 -1.03 -15.34 -22.83
CA CYS A 93 -2.09 -15.85 -21.95
C CYS A 93 -3.47 -15.24 -22.27
N PHE A 94 -3.51 -14.09 -22.94
CA PHE A 94 -4.76 -13.38 -23.28
C PHE A 94 -5.39 -13.84 -24.59
N GLY A 95 -4.69 -14.70 -25.34
CA GLY A 95 -5.17 -15.23 -26.59
C GLY A 95 -6.51 -15.92 -26.41
N LYS A 96 -7.55 -15.39 -27.05
CA LYS A 96 -8.70 -16.21 -27.43
C LYS A 96 -8.17 -17.35 -28.30
N PRO A 97 -8.72 -18.57 -28.23
CA PRO A 97 -8.34 -19.64 -29.16
C PRO A 97 -8.45 -19.08 -30.58
N ILE A 98 -7.32 -18.98 -31.27
CA ILE A 98 -7.26 -18.47 -32.63
C ILE A 98 -7.85 -19.59 -33.50
N LEU A 99 -8.98 -19.31 -34.13
CA LEU A 99 -9.45 -20.09 -35.27
C LEU A 99 -8.50 -19.82 -36.43
N THR A 100 -7.44 -20.61 -36.56
CA THR A 100 -6.65 -20.66 -37.78
C THR A 100 -7.39 -21.54 -38.79
N PRO A 101 -7.67 -21.08 -40.02
CA PRO A 101 -8.12 -21.98 -41.06
C PRO A 101 -6.99 -22.98 -41.35
N ASP A 102 -7.31 -24.27 -41.30
CA ASP A 102 -6.42 -25.31 -41.81
C ASP A 102 -6.18 -25.09 -43.32
N TYR A 103 -5.11 -25.64 -43.91
CA TYR A 103 -4.82 -25.55 -45.35
C TYR A 103 -5.96 -26.13 -46.23
N HIS A 104 -6.89 -26.85 -45.61
CA HIS A 104 -8.12 -27.37 -46.20
C HIS A 104 -9.38 -26.50 -46.00
N GLY A 105 -9.27 -25.30 -45.41
CA GLY A 105 -10.40 -24.40 -45.17
C GLY A 105 -11.35 -24.83 -44.04
N ASN A 106 -10.94 -25.78 -43.20
CA ASN A 106 -11.74 -26.25 -42.08
C ASN A 106 -11.37 -25.53 -40.77
N LEU A 107 -12.40 -25.23 -39.98
CA LEU A 107 -12.32 -24.48 -38.73
C LEU A 107 -12.16 -25.46 -37.56
N SER A 108 -10.94 -25.83 -37.22
CA SER A 108 -10.67 -26.79 -36.14
C SER A 108 -10.31 -26.08 -34.82
N HIS A 109 -10.96 -26.50 -33.73
CA HIS A 109 -10.68 -26.08 -32.36
C HIS A 109 -9.52 -26.93 -31.82
N PHE A 110 -8.27 -26.55 -32.08
CA PHE A 110 -7.12 -27.30 -31.56
C PHE A 110 -6.49 -26.60 -30.36
N ASN A 111 -6.54 -27.25 -29.19
CA ASN A 111 -5.80 -26.84 -28.00
C ASN A 111 -4.32 -27.23 -28.18
N VAL A 112 -3.50 -26.31 -28.67
CA VAL A 112 -2.05 -26.51 -28.75
C VAL A 112 -1.44 -26.38 -27.34
N PRO A 113 -0.75 -27.41 -26.79
CA PRO A 113 0.14 -27.24 -25.65
C PRO A 113 1.41 -26.44 -26.08
N PRO A 114 2.03 -25.67 -25.17
CA PRO A 114 2.90 -24.53 -25.50
C PRO A 114 4.34 -24.91 -25.95
N LEU A 115 4.52 -25.92 -26.81
CA LEU A 115 5.84 -26.46 -27.13
C LEU A 115 6.19 -26.57 -28.61
N LEU A 116 5.59 -25.75 -29.50
CA LEU A 116 6.17 -25.56 -30.83
C LEU A 116 5.72 -24.25 -31.49
N GLU A 117 6.43 -23.16 -31.19
CA GLU A 117 6.42 -21.97 -32.04
C GLU A 117 7.07 -22.32 -33.38
N THR A 118 6.25 -22.63 -34.38
CA THR A 118 6.72 -22.61 -35.77
C THR A 118 6.58 -21.18 -36.28
N SER A 119 7.73 -20.53 -36.32
CA SER A 119 8.00 -19.19 -36.82
C SER A 119 7.31 -18.86 -38.15
N SER A 120 6.43 -17.86 -38.17
CA SER A 120 6.18 -17.01 -39.35
C SER A 120 5.55 -15.66 -39.02
N GLN A 121 6.09 -14.95 -38.02
CA GLN A 121 6.08 -13.49 -38.02
C GLN A 121 7.51 -13.00 -37.78
N ILE A 122 8.12 -12.49 -38.86
CA ILE A 122 9.27 -11.61 -38.78
C ILE A 122 8.71 -10.28 -38.26
N ASP A 123 8.68 -10.07 -36.95
CA ASP A 123 8.33 -8.78 -36.35
C ASP A 123 9.22 -8.54 -35.12
N ASN A 124 10.27 -7.74 -35.30
CA ASN A 124 11.08 -7.04 -34.30
C ASN A 124 10.92 -7.50 -32.83
N PHE A 125 11.58 -8.61 -32.48
CA PHE A 125 11.57 -9.23 -31.15
C PHE A 125 12.12 -8.36 -30.00
N CYS A 126 12.60 -7.14 -30.26
CA CYS A 126 13.24 -6.31 -29.23
C CYS A 126 12.30 -5.25 -28.60
N CYS A 127 11.24 -4.83 -29.31
CA CYS A 127 10.40 -3.72 -28.86
C CYS A 127 8.94 -3.90 -29.31
N LYS A 128 8.19 -4.81 -28.67
CA LYS A 128 6.72 -4.71 -28.77
C LYS A 128 6.27 -3.57 -27.87
N GLU A 129 5.81 -2.50 -28.51
CA GLU A 129 5.24 -1.31 -27.87
C GLU A 129 3.92 -1.70 -27.19
N LEU A 130 3.65 -1.10 -26.04
CA LEU A 130 2.47 -1.40 -25.24
C LEU A 130 1.22 -0.93 -26.00
N SER A 131 0.21 -1.80 -26.16
CA SER A 131 -1.01 -1.44 -26.90
C SER A 131 -1.83 -0.40 -26.14
N ASP A 132 -2.56 0.47 -26.84
CA ASP A 132 -3.43 1.50 -26.24
C ASP A 132 -4.40 0.89 -25.20
N ASP A 133 -4.94 -0.29 -25.49
CA ASP A 133 -5.82 -1.03 -24.57
C ASP A 133 -5.13 -1.42 -23.25
N ASP A 134 -3.84 -1.77 -23.30
CA ASP A 134 -3.06 -2.17 -22.13
C ASP A 134 -2.64 -0.93 -21.31
N TYR A 135 -2.40 0.21 -21.97
CA TYR A 135 -2.24 1.50 -21.30
C TYR A 135 -3.50 1.91 -20.53
N VAL A 136 -4.68 1.80 -21.17
CA VAL A 136 -5.96 2.09 -20.51
C VAL A 136 -6.19 1.16 -19.32
N ALA A 137 -5.89 -0.13 -19.45
CA ALA A 137 -5.97 -1.08 -18.34
C ALA A 137 -5.05 -0.68 -17.16
N MET A 138 -3.82 -0.25 -17.46
CA MET A 138 -2.88 0.24 -16.45
C MET A 138 -3.40 1.50 -15.76
N LEU A 139 -3.92 2.47 -16.51
CA LEU A 139 -4.52 3.69 -15.95
C LEU A 139 -5.73 3.39 -15.07
N VAL A 140 -6.62 2.51 -15.53
CA VAL A 140 -7.79 2.07 -14.77
C VAL A 140 -7.35 1.45 -13.44
N SER A 141 -6.30 0.63 -13.44
CA SER A 141 -5.78 0.02 -12.20
C SER A 141 -5.28 1.06 -11.17
N SER A 142 -4.72 2.18 -11.64
CA SER A 142 -4.22 3.26 -10.78
C SER A 142 -5.33 4.06 -10.09
N ILE A 143 -6.55 4.08 -10.65
CA ILE A 143 -7.71 4.73 -10.00
C ILE A 143 -8.02 4.07 -8.64
N GLY A 144 -7.70 2.77 -8.50
CA GLY A 144 -7.87 2.03 -7.25
C GLY A 144 -7.06 2.60 -6.08
N GLU A 145 -5.95 3.28 -6.33
CA GLU A 145 -5.12 3.90 -5.30
C GLU A 145 -5.84 5.04 -4.57
N PHE A 146 -6.65 5.82 -5.27
CA PHE A 146 -7.41 6.91 -4.65
C PHE A 146 -8.59 6.39 -3.83
N VAL A 147 -9.26 5.37 -4.35
CA VAL A 147 -10.43 4.76 -3.70
C VAL A 147 -10.02 3.96 -2.46
N SER A 148 -8.81 3.42 -2.43
CA SER A 148 -8.36 2.56 -1.34
C SER A 148 -8.09 3.29 -0.03
N ILE A 149 -7.70 4.57 -0.08
CA ILE A 149 -7.36 5.37 1.10
C ILE A 149 -8.53 5.46 2.10
N PRO A 150 -9.74 5.93 1.73
CA PRO A 150 -10.87 6.00 2.67
C PRO A 150 -11.30 4.62 3.16
N LEU A 151 -11.26 3.60 2.29
CA LEU A 151 -11.60 2.22 2.65
C LEU A 151 -10.63 1.67 3.69
N MET A 152 -9.33 1.95 3.55
CA MET A 152 -8.31 1.55 4.52
C MET A 152 -8.51 2.21 5.86
N ILE A 153 -8.74 3.53 5.89
CA ILE A 153 -8.98 4.28 7.14
C ILE A 153 -10.14 3.66 7.91
N PHE A 154 -11.27 3.46 7.23
CA PHE A 154 -12.44 2.84 7.83
C PHE A 154 -12.16 1.44 8.40
N MET A 155 -11.36 0.63 7.69
CA MET A 155 -11.04 -0.73 8.15
C MET A 155 -10.06 -0.74 9.34
N VAL A 156 -9.12 0.21 9.39
CA VAL A 156 -8.20 0.39 10.53
C VAL A 156 -8.95 0.77 11.79
N ASP A 157 -9.96 1.64 11.67
CA ASP A 157 -10.79 2.08 12.79
C ASP A 157 -11.64 0.94 13.37
N LEU A 158 -12.06 -0.03 12.54
CA LEU A 158 -12.89 -1.16 12.96
C LEU A 158 -12.08 -2.34 13.53
N ALA A 159 -11.07 -2.80 12.79
CA ALA A 159 -10.37 -4.06 13.08
C ALA A 159 -9.09 -3.87 13.91
N GLY A 160 -8.65 -2.64 14.11
CA GLY A 160 -7.44 -2.33 14.85
C GLY A 160 -6.16 -2.59 14.05
N ARG A 161 -5.14 -1.78 14.37
CA ARG A 161 -3.97 -1.52 13.53
C ARG A 161 -3.05 -2.71 13.23
N LYS A 162 -2.87 -3.62 14.19
CA LYS A 162 -2.00 -4.80 14.00
C LYS A 162 -2.67 -5.86 13.13
N ILE A 163 -3.99 -6.04 13.30
CA ILE A 163 -4.78 -7.00 12.55
C ILE A 163 -4.90 -6.53 11.11
N THR A 164 -5.20 -5.25 10.88
CA THR A 164 -5.25 -4.69 9.54
C THR A 164 -3.94 -4.86 8.78
N LEU A 165 -2.79 -4.57 9.41
CA LEU A 165 -1.48 -4.75 8.78
C LEU A 165 -1.20 -6.22 8.38
N ALA A 166 -1.54 -7.18 9.25
CA ALA A 166 -1.35 -8.60 8.97
C ALA A 166 -2.29 -9.09 7.84
N THR A 167 -3.57 -8.72 7.91
CA THR A 167 -4.58 -9.09 6.89
C THR A 167 -4.24 -8.49 5.52
N TRP A 168 -3.79 -7.25 5.45
CA TRP A 168 -3.39 -6.62 4.19
C TRP A 168 -2.19 -7.31 3.54
N ASN A 169 -1.14 -7.57 4.33
CA ASN A 169 0.03 -8.30 3.82
C ASN A 169 -0.33 -9.71 3.34
N GLY A 170 -1.20 -10.41 4.09
CA GLY A 170 -1.69 -11.73 3.68
C GLY A 170 -2.51 -11.69 2.39
N LEU A 171 -3.43 -10.72 2.26
CA LEU A 171 -4.26 -10.56 1.06
C LEU A 171 -3.41 -10.22 -0.17
N ILE A 172 -2.45 -9.29 -0.03
CA ILE A 172 -1.49 -8.96 -1.08
C ILE A 172 -0.71 -10.19 -1.53
N ALA A 173 -0.22 -11.02 -0.60
CA ALA A 173 0.50 -12.25 -0.94
C ALA A 173 -0.36 -13.24 -1.75
N VAL A 174 -1.64 -13.42 -1.37
CA VAL A 174 -2.57 -14.28 -2.11
C VAL A 174 -2.83 -13.74 -3.52
N LEU A 175 -3.00 -12.43 -3.67
CA LEU A 175 -3.21 -11.80 -4.98
C LEU A 175 -1.96 -11.87 -5.86
N PHE A 176 -0.75 -11.76 -5.30
CA PHE A 176 0.49 -12.02 -6.04
C PHE A 176 0.59 -13.48 -6.50
N MET A 177 0.18 -14.44 -5.68
CA MET A 177 0.12 -15.85 -6.10
C MET A 177 -0.89 -16.05 -7.25
N LEU A 178 -2.06 -15.41 -7.17
CA LEU A 178 -3.06 -15.42 -8.24
C LEU A 178 -2.54 -14.80 -9.55
N LEU A 179 -1.68 -13.77 -9.46
CA LEU A 179 -1.05 -13.15 -10.63
C LEU A 179 -0.16 -14.11 -11.42
N TYR A 180 0.30 -15.23 -10.86
CA TYR A 180 1.07 -16.22 -11.62
C TYR A 180 0.20 -17.04 -12.58
N LEU A 181 -1.10 -17.17 -12.33
CA LEU A 181 -2.01 -17.94 -13.19
C LEU A 181 -2.24 -17.23 -14.54
N CYS A 182 -2.36 -17.98 -15.64
CA CYS A 182 -2.84 -17.41 -16.91
C CYS A 182 -4.34 -17.11 -16.74
N MET A 183 -4.72 -15.86 -16.94
CA MET A 183 -6.09 -15.37 -16.77
C MET A 183 -6.41 -14.37 -17.89
N PRO A 184 -7.69 -14.22 -18.29
CA PRO A 184 -8.07 -13.29 -19.35
C PRO A 184 -7.75 -11.83 -18.97
N LYS A 185 -7.56 -10.94 -19.96
CA LYS A 185 -7.19 -9.53 -19.75
C LYS A 185 -8.06 -8.84 -18.70
N SER A 186 -9.39 -8.99 -18.80
CA SER A 186 -10.33 -8.36 -17.87
C SER A 186 -10.11 -8.77 -16.42
N ALA A 187 -9.89 -10.06 -16.17
CA ALA A 187 -9.63 -10.58 -14.84
C ALA A 187 -8.27 -10.10 -14.32
N LEU A 188 -7.24 -10.03 -15.19
CA LEU A 188 -5.92 -9.52 -14.79
C LEU A 188 -6.00 -8.05 -14.40
N THR A 189 -6.66 -7.22 -15.21
CA THR A 189 -6.84 -5.80 -14.92
C THR A 189 -7.61 -5.58 -13.63
N ALA A 190 -8.66 -6.36 -13.38
CA ALA A 190 -9.40 -6.31 -12.11
C ALA A 190 -8.53 -6.73 -10.91
N LEU A 191 -7.72 -7.79 -11.07
CA LEU A 191 -6.79 -8.24 -10.04
C LEU A 191 -5.72 -7.19 -9.73
N LEU A 192 -5.16 -6.55 -10.76
CA LEU A 192 -4.19 -5.46 -10.62
C LEU A 192 -4.82 -4.22 -9.98
N PHE A 193 -6.07 -3.88 -10.32
CA PHE A 193 -6.81 -2.81 -9.67
C PHE A 193 -6.89 -3.03 -8.15
N VAL A 194 -7.30 -4.23 -7.73
CA VAL A 194 -7.38 -4.58 -6.29
C VAL A 194 -5.98 -4.60 -5.66
N LEU A 195 -4.99 -5.17 -6.33
CA LEU A 195 -3.64 -5.27 -5.80
C LEU A 195 -2.98 -3.89 -5.62
N ARG A 196 -3.16 -2.96 -6.57
CA ARG A 196 -2.70 -1.57 -6.46
C ARG A 196 -3.43 -0.80 -5.37
N ALA A 197 -4.75 -0.98 -5.27
CA ALA A 197 -5.54 -0.41 -4.19
C ALA A 197 -5.00 -0.83 -2.81
N LEU A 198 -4.77 -2.14 -2.62
CA LEU A 198 -4.27 -2.67 -1.36
C LEU A 198 -2.82 -2.25 -1.07
N SER A 199 -1.94 -2.20 -2.08
CA SER A 199 -0.54 -1.78 -1.89
C SER A 199 -0.42 -0.31 -1.50
N ALA A 200 -1.17 0.58 -2.15
CA ALA A 200 -1.25 1.99 -1.77
C ALA A 200 -1.80 2.15 -0.34
N GLY A 201 -2.86 1.40 0.00
CA GLY A 201 -3.42 1.38 1.34
C GLY A 201 -2.42 0.92 2.41
N LEU A 202 -1.62 -0.11 2.12
CA LEU A 202 -0.56 -0.59 3.02
C LEU A 202 0.49 0.50 3.28
N PHE A 203 0.88 1.24 2.25
CA PHE A 203 1.83 2.35 2.35
C PHE A 203 1.27 3.49 3.20
N SER A 204 0.00 3.87 3.01
CA SER A 204 -0.68 4.84 3.88
C SER A 204 -0.73 4.37 5.34
N CYS A 205 -1.05 3.10 5.59
CA CYS A 205 -1.05 2.54 6.95
C CYS A 205 0.33 2.58 7.61
N ALA A 206 1.42 2.37 6.86
CA ALA A 206 2.78 2.50 7.40
C ALA A 206 3.09 3.93 7.86
N TYR A 207 2.61 4.95 7.14
CA TYR A 207 2.71 6.35 7.58
C TYR A 207 1.95 6.59 8.88
N VAL A 208 0.68 6.19 8.94
CA VAL A 208 -0.11 6.38 10.17
C VAL A 208 0.49 5.59 11.33
N TYR A 209 1.09 4.42 11.09
CA TYR A 209 1.74 3.62 12.13
C TYR A 209 2.96 4.35 12.69
N THR A 210 3.74 4.98 11.82
CA THR A 210 4.92 5.76 12.20
C THR A 210 4.54 6.96 13.08
N THR A 211 3.48 7.69 12.71
CA THR A 211 3.03 8.86 13.48
C THR A 211 2.52 8.47 14.87
N GLU A 212 1.82 7.34 15.00
CA GLU A 212 1.39 6.85 16.31
C GLU A 212 2.55 6.35 17.17
N VAL A 213 3.49 5.60 16.62
CA VAL A 213 4.67 5.13 17.38
C VAL A 213 5.50 6.31 17.88
N SER A 214 5.68 7.33 17.04
CA SER A 214 6.36 8.57 17.44
C SER A 214 5.58 9.36 18.49
N PHE A 215 4.27 9.13 18.64
CA PHE A 215 3.47 9.72 19.70
C PHE A 215 3.71 9.02 21.04
N TYR A 216 4.04 7.72 21.05
CA TYR A 216 4.28 6.95 22.28
C TYR A 216 5.73 6.92 22.76
N THR A 217 6.68 7.29 21.90
CA THR A 217 8.13 7.30 22.20
C THR A 217 8.60 8.72 22.53
#